data_AF-A0A354WI89-F1
#
_entry.id   AF-A0A354WI89-F1
#
_cell.length_a   1.000
_cell.length_b   1.000
_cell.length_c   1.000
_cell.angle_alpha   90.00
_cell.angle_beta   90.00
_cell.angle_gamma   90.00
#
_symmetry.space_group_name_H-M   'P 1'
#
loop_
_entity.id
_entity.type
_entity.pdbx_description
1 polymer ?
#
loop_
_entity_poly.entity_id
_entity_poly.type
_entity_poly.pdbx_seq_one_letter_code
_entity_poly.pdbx_strand_id
1 'polypeptide(L)'
;GLSLEELREQQPQIFAMLKTEFRVAIVGFEVTREGNNSQSQRGKIYQYIPPRPPQIHQGVYECEPDEIVGFSQELDFLRTLLDVSNAPVDSLVAAAIREVYKFKTLDRAWLIEAGRTLSILLKDDYDRLRVILKQIHP
;
A
#
# COMPACT_ATOMS: atom_id res chain seq x y z
N GLY A 1 -29.47 8.56 -22.66
CA GLY A 1 -28.88 7.21 -22.65
C GLY A 1 -29.59 6.38 -21.61
N LEU A 2 -29.58 5.06 -21.75
CA LEU A 2 -30.07 4.13 -20.71
C LEU A 2 -29.34 4.37 -19.38
N SER A 3 -30.02 4.19 -18.26
CA SER A 3 -29.38 4.14 -16.94
C SER A 3 -28.55 2.86 -16.79
N LEU A 4 -27.63 2.85 -15.81
CA LEU A 4 -26.75 1.70 -15.54
C LEU A 4 -27.54 0.45 -15.12
N GLU A 5 -28.67 0.66 -14.43
CA GLU A 5 -29.61 -0.41 -14.03
C GLU A 5 -30.34 -0.99 -15.25
N GLU A 6 -30.91 -0.14 -16.13
CA GLU A 6 -31.60 -0.58 -17.34
C GLU A 6 -30.65 -1.30 -18.32
N LEU A 7 -29.40 -0.86 -18.44
CA LEU A 7 -28.38 -1.51 -19.26
C LEU A 7 -28.03 -2.91 -18.74
N ARG A 8 -28.05 -3.10 -17.42
CA ARG A 8 -27.73 -4.38 -16.77
C ARG A 8 -28.83 -5.42 -16.95
N GLU A 9 -30.10 -4.99 -16.96
CA GLU A 9 -31.23 -5.86 -17.26
C GLU A 9 -31.29 -6.26 -18.74
N GLN A 10 -31.05 -5.31 -19.64
CA GLN A 10 -31.16 -5.56 -21.08
C GLN A 10 -29.94 -6.28 -21.68
N GLN A 11 -28.74 -6.07 -21.12
CA GLN A 11 -27.49 -6.63 -21.67
C GLN A 11 -26.53 -7.11 -20.55
N PRO A 12 -26.90 -8.13 -19.76
CA PRO A 12 -26.11 -8.61 -18.62
C PRO A 12 -24.71 -9.13 -19.01
N GLN A 13 -24.55 -9.64 -20.24
CA GLN A 13 -23.26 -10.09 -20.78
C GLN A 13 -22.23 -8.97 -20.90
N ILE A 14 -22.65 -7.72 -21.09
CA ILE A 14 -21.73 -6.56 -21.13
C ILE A 14 -21.05 -6.42 -19.76
N PHE A 15 -21.79 -6.60 -18.67
CA PHE A 15 -21.24 -6.50 -17.31
C PHE A 15 -20.34 -7.68 -16.95
N ALA A 16 -20.52 -8.84 -17.58
CA ALA A 16 -19.57 -9.95 -17.49
C ALA A 16 -18.27 -9.68 -18.25
N MET A 17 -18.27 -8.75 -19.21
CA MET A 17 -17.09 -8.33 -19.98
C MET A 17 -16.41 -7.08 -19.41
N LEU A 18 -17.11 -6.29 -18.58
CA LEU A 18 -16.56 -5.12 -17.91
C LEU A 18 -15.61 -5.56 -16.79
N LYS A 19 -14.32 -5.57 -17.10
CA LYS A 19 -13.23 -5.80 -16.14
C LYS A 19 -12.57 -4.48 -15.77
N THR A 20 -12.34 -4.27 -14.48
CA THR A 20 -11.40 -3.25 -14.00
C THR A 20 -10.06 -3.91 -13.83
N GLU A 21 -9.06 -3.44 -14.57
CA GLU A 21 -7.67 -3.84 -14.35
C GLU A 21 -6.99 -2.79 -13.49
N PHE A 22 -6.32 -3.22 -12.43
CA PHE A 22 -5.45 -2.39 -11.63
C PHE A 22 -4.10 -3.06 -11.48
N ARG A 23 -3.07 -2.27 -11.21
CA ARG A 23 -1.72 -2.74 -10.97
C ARG A 23 -1.42 -2.60 -9.49
N VAL A 24 -0.66 -3.55 -8.96
CA VAL A 24 -0.22 -3.55 -7.57
C VAL A 24 1.30 -3.55 -7.50
N ALA A 25 1.84 -2.88 -6.49
CA ALA A 25 3.23 -2.98 -6.11
C ALA A 25 3.32 -3.78 -4.82
N ILE A 26 4.22 -4.77 -4.78
CA ILE A 26 4.46 -5.55 -3.57
C ILE A 26 5.51 -4.80 -2.75
N VAL A 27 5.12 -4.32 -1.57
CA VAL A 27 5.99 -3.55 -0.68
C VAL A 27 6.46 -4.35 0.53
N GLY A 28 5.95 -5.57 0.72
CA GLY A 28 6.37 -6.47 1.77
C GLY A 28 5.54 -7.75 1.83
N PHE A 29 5.87 -8.62 2.77
CA PHE A 29 5.20 -9.89 3.03
C PHE A 29 5.33 -10.31 4.49
N GLU A 30 4.39 -11.13 4.94
CA GLU A 30 4.39 -11.74 6.27
C GLU A 30 4.75 -13.22 6.16
N VAL A 31 5.61 -13.71 7.05
CA VAL A 31 5.91 -15.14 7.19
C VAL A 31 5.28 -15.65 8.47
N THR A 32 4.16 -16.35 8.33
CA THR A 32 3.52 -17.08 9.42
C THR A 32 4.43 -18.22 9.87
N ARG A 33 4.65 -18.34 11.18
CA ARG A 33 5.32 -19.52 11.74
C ARG A 33 4.27 -20.63 11.89
N GLU A 34 4.56 -21.82 11.37
CA GLU A 34 3.80 -23.02 11.72
C GLU A 34 3.96 -23.26 13.24
N GLY A 35 2.96 -22.86 14.01
CA GLY A 35 2.91 -23.05 15.45
C GLY A 35 1.71 -23.92 15.81
N ASN A 36 1.95 -24.96 16.62
CA ASN A 36 0.98 -26.00 16.96
C ASN A 36 -0.23 -25.55 17.83
N ASN A 37 -0.50 -24.26 17.98
CA ASN A 37 -1.52 -23.76 18.90
C ASN A 37 -2.39 -22.68 18.26
N SER A 38 -3.70 -22.84 18.45
CA SER A 38 -4.83 -22.13 17.84
C SER A 38 -5.00 -20.66 18.25
N GLN A 39 -3.92 -19.87 18.20
CA GLN A 39 -3.99 -18.41 18.30
C GLN A 39 -3.29 -17.80 17.08
N SER A 40 -4.05 -17.06 16.29
CA SER A 40 -3.60 -16.29 15.13
C SER A 40 -2.63 -15.20 15.57
N GLN A 41 -1.38 -15.57 15.86
CA GLN A 41 -0.30 -14.61 16.03
C GLN A 41 0.16 -14.14 14.67
N ARG A 42 0.28 -12.83 14.51
CA ARG A 42 0.92 -12.24 13.33
C ARG A 42 2.33 -12.79 13.19
N GLY A 43 2.64 -13.21 11.99
CA GLY A 43 3.96 -13.64 11.56
C GLY A 43 4.95 -12.48 11.53
N LYS A 44 6.17 -12.80 11.13
CA LYS A 44 7.20 -11.78 10.97
C LYS A 44 6.98 -11.05 9.65
N ILE A 45 6.87 -9.73 9.72
CA ILE A 45 6.72 -8.85 8.55
C ILE A 45 8.11 -8.48 8.00
N TYR A 46 8.22 -8.47 6.68
CA TYR A 46 9.37 -8.02 5.92
C TYR A 46 8.92 -7.00 4.88
N GLN A 47 9.60 -5.86 4.78
CA GLN A 47 9.23 -4.74 3.91
C GLN A 47 10.08 -4.65 2.64
N TYR A 48 10.31 -5.81 2.02
CA TYR A 48 10.99 -5.97 0.74
C TYR A 48 10.28 -7.06 -0.07
N ILE A 49 10.70 -7.27 -1.31
CA ILE A 49 10.02 -8.22 -2.21
C ILE A 49 10.10 -9.68 -1.71
N PRO A 50 9.02 -10.46 -1.78
CA PRO A 50 9.06 -11.87 -1.43
C PRO A 50 9.94 -12.68 -2.40
N PRO A 51 10.48 -13.83 -1.98
CA PRO A 51 11.35 -14.66 -2.81
C PRO A 51 10.61 -15.33 -3.99
N ARG A 52 9.27 -15.29 -4.00
CA ARG A 52 8.41 -15.80 -5.06
C ARG A 52 7.27 -14.83 -5.31
N PRO A 53 6.82 -14.67 -6.57
CA PRO A 53 5.65 -13.85 -6.87
C PRO A 53 4.37 -14.42 -6.24
N PRO A 54 3.33 -13.60 -6.06
CA PRO A 54 2.01 -14.06 -5.62
C PRO A 54 1.44 -15.12 -6.57
N GLN A 55 0.61 -16.03 -6.05
CA GLN A 55 -0.06 -17.03 -6.86
C GLN A 55 -1.15 -16.38 -7.73
N ILE A 56 -1.29 -16.82 -8.99
CA ILE A 56 -2.23 -16.25 -9.97
C ILE A 56 -3.69 -16.31 -9.51
N HIS A 57 -4.06 -17.32 -8.73
CA HIS A 57 -5.43 -17.57 -8.28
C HIS A 57 -5.70 -17.15 -6.83
N GLN A 58 -4.81 -16.36 -6.23
CA GLN A 58 -5.01 -15.87 -4.87
C GLN A 58 -5.90 -14.63 -4.88
N GLY A 59 -6.91 -14.62 -3.98
CA GLY A 59 -7.76 -13.45 -3.76
C GLY A 59 -6.94 -12.26 -3.24
N VAL A 60 -7.34 -11.06 -3.66
CA VAL A 60 -6.83 -9.79 -3.11
C VAL A 60 -7.90 -9.24 -2.19
N TYR A 61 -7.49 -8.87 -0.98
CA TYR A 61 -8.38 -8.31 0.04
C TYR A 61 -7.83 -6.94 0.45
N GLU A 62 -8.73 -6.07 0.88
CA GLU A 62 -8.33 -4.82 1.53
C GLU A 62 -7.70 -5.14 2.89
N CYS A 63 -6.64 -4.42 3.24
CA CYS A 63 -6.00 -4.59 4.54
C CYS A 63 -6.84 -3.92 5.62
N GLU A 64 -7.00 -4.60 6.75
CA GLU A 64 -7.65 -4.03 7.93
C GLU A 64 -6.76 -2.95 8.58
N PRO A 65 -7.34 -1.97 9.31
CA PRO A 65 -6.59 -0.90 9.94
C PRO A 65 -5.42 -1.38 10.81
N ASP A 66 -5.61 -2.46 11.57
CA ASP A 66 -4.57 -3.06 12.39
C ASP A 66 -3.45 -3.69 11.54
N GLU A 67 -3.76 -4.25 10.37
CA GLU A 67 -2.78 -4.76 9.39
C GLU A 67 -1.89 -3.63 8.90
N ILE A 68 -2.49 -2.50 8.54
CA ILE A 68 -1.76 -1.31 8.10
C ILE A 68 -0.87 -0.78 9.22
N VAL A 69 -1.40 -0.65 10.45
CA VAL A 69 -0.63 -0.15 11.61
C VAL A 69 0.53 -1.10 11.97
N GLY A 70 0.31 -2.41 11.90
CA GLY A 70 1.32 -3.43 12.17
C GLY A 70 2.39 -3.50 11.08
N PHE A 71 2.00 -3.42 9.81
CA PHE A 71 2.93 -3.38 8.69
C PHE A 71 3.84 -2.15 8.78
N SER A 72 3.27 -0.98 9.08
CA SER A 72 3.96 0.32 9.08
C SER A 72 4.68 0.69 10.39
N GLN A 73 5.04 -0.29 11.22
CA GLN A 73 5.91 -0.03 12.38
C GLN A 73 7.31 0.40 11.92
N GLU A 74 7.82 -0.24 10.87
CA GLU A 74 9.03 0.16 10.16
C GLU A 74 8.67 0.91 8.86
N LEU A 75 9.66 1.57 8.25
CA LEU A 75 9.48 2.44 7.07
C LEU A 75 10.30 2.01 5.85
N ASP A 76 10.96 0.86 5.91
CA ASP A 76 11.76 0.29 4.80
C ASP A 76 10.96 0.12 3.51
N PHE A 77 9.64 -0.09 3.62
CA PHE A 77 8.72 -0.23 2.47
C PHE A 77 8.71 1.02 1.57
N LEU A 78 9.05 2.19 2.11
CA LEU A 78 9.11 3.44 1.35
C LEU A 78 10.15 3.37 0.24
N ARG A 79 11.26 2.63 0.45
CA ARG A 79 12.26 2.41 -0.60
C ARG A 79 11.67 1.63 -1.77
N THR A 80 11.02 0.51 -1.47
CA THR A 80 10.35 -0.32 -2.48
C THR A 80 9.26 0.48 -3.21
N LEU A 81 8.53 1.34 -2.50
CA LEU A 81 7.49 2.19 -3.08
C LEU A 81 8.08 3.26 -4.01
N LEU A 82 9.22 3.87 -3.65
CA LEU A 82 9.92 4.88 -4.45
C LEU A 82 10.48 4.31 -5.77
N ASP A 83 10.72 3.00 -5.82
CA ASP A 83 11.24 2.27 -6.97
C ASP A 83 10.13 1.75 -7.92
N VAL A 84 8.85 1.94 -7.58
CA VAL A 84 7.72 1.53 -8.44
C VAL A 84 7.78 2.28 -9.77
N SER A 85 7.61 1.56 -10.87
CA SER A 85 7.55 2.17 -12.21
C SER A 85 6.12 2.25 -12.73
N ASN A 86 5.87 3.13 -13.70
CA ASN A 86 4.57 3.30 -14.35
C ASN A 86 3.44 3.79 -13.42
N ALA A 87 3.77 4.59 -12.41
CA ALA A 87 2.82 5.22 -11.50
C ALA A 87 3.32 6.63 -11.12
N PRO A 88 2.44 7.56 -10.67
CA PRO A 88 2.85 8.82 -10.05
C PRO A 88 3.40 8.57 -8.64
N VAL A 89 4.62 8.03 -8.57
CA VAL A 89 5.23 7.49 -7.34
C VAL A 89 5.27 8.50 -6.20
N ASP A 90 5.62 9.75 -6.47
CA ASP A 90 5.77 10.76 -5.42
C ASP A 90 4.44 11.03 -4.71
N SER A 91 3.36 11.13 -5.50
CA SER A 91 2.01 11.27 -4.98
C SER A 91 1.51 10.01 -4.28
N LEU A 92 1.89 8.83 -4.78
CA LEU A 92 1.59 7.54 -4.16
C LEU A 92 2.26 7.40 -2.78
N VAL A 93 3.54 7.75 -2.66
CA VAL A 93 4.28 7.76 -1.39
C VAL A 93 3.64 8.72 -0.40
N ALA A 94 3.34 9.95 -0.82
CA ALA A 94 2.66 10.91 0.03
C ALA A 94 1.28 10.42 0.47
N ALA A 95 0.51 9.80 -0.42
CA ALA A 95 -0.80 9.22 -0.10
C ALA A 95 -0.68 8.08 0.91
N ALA A 96 0.27 7.15 0.71
CA ALA A 96 0.51 6.05 1.63
C ALA A 96 0.86 6.55 3.05
N ILE A 97 1.73 7.55 3.16
CA ILE A 97 2.08 8.15 4.46
C ILE A 97 0.86 8.81 5.12
N ARG A 98 0.05 9.57 4.37
CA ARG A 98 -1.17 10.19 4.91
C ARG A 98 -2.16 9.16 5.43
N GLU A 99 -2.39 8.08 4.69
CA GLU A 99 -3.32 7.02 5.11
C GLU A 99 -2.83 6.31 6.36
N VAL A 100 -1.56 5.90 6.40
CA VAL A 100 -0.99 5.28 7.61
C VAL A 100 -1.05 6.22 8.81
N TYR A 101 -0.73 7.50 8.62
CA TYR A 101 -0.78 8.51 9.70
C TYR A 101 -2.18 8.65 10.30
N LYS A 102 -3.24 8.58 9.48
CA LYS A 102 -4.63 8.54 9.96
C LYS A 102 -4.91 7.28 10.80
N PHE A 103 -4.51 6.11 10.31
CA PHE A 103 -4.71 4.84 11.04
C PHE A 103 -3.91 4.76 12.34
N LYS A 104 -2.76 5.44 12.40
CA LYS A 104 -1.96 5.64 13.63
C LYS A 104 -2.48 6.77 14.51
N THR A 105 -3.74 7.19 14.36
CA THR A 105 -4.39 8.21 15.18
C THR A 105 -3.63 9.53 15.24
N LEU A 106 -3.06 9.95 14.10
CA LEU A 106 -2.29 11.18 13.96
C LEU A 106 -1.03 11.21 14.86
N ASP A 107 -0.34 10.07 14.97
CA ASP A 107 0.95 9.97 15.67
C ASP A 107 2.02 10.84 14.99
N ARG A 108 2.24 12.02 15.57
CA ARG A 108 3.21 12.99 15.07
C ARG A 108 4.65 12.49 15.14
N ALA A 109 4.99 11.63 16.11
CA ALA A 109 6.33 11.09 16.21
C ALA A 109 6.63 10.17 15.01
N TRP A 110 5.68 9.31 14.67
CA TRP A 110 5.76 8.47 13.47
C TRP A 110 5.85 9.32 12.19
N LEU A 111 5.05 10.39 12.08
CA LEU A 111 5.10 11.27 10.90
C LEU A 111 6.46 11.96 10.71
N ILE A 112 7.07 12.40 11.81
CA ILE A 112 8.43 12.98 11.78
C ILE A 112 9.44 11.94 11.32
N GLU A 113 9.33 10.70 11.79
CA GLU A 113 10.23 9.62 11.41
C GLU A 113 10.07 9.22 9.94
N ALA A 114 8.84 9.22 9.41
CA ALA A 114 8.58 9.07 7.98
C ALA A 114 9.27 10.17 7.15
N GLY A 115 9.18 11.43 7.58
CA GLY A 115 9.86 12.55 6.92
C GLY A 115 11.38 12.44 6.96
N ARG A 116 11.96 12.01 8.09
CA ARG A 116 13.40 11.74 8.21
C ARG A 116 13.86 10.61 7.31
N THR A 117 13.12 9.51 7.30
CA THR A 117 13.40 8.35 6.43
C THR A 117 13.41 8.78 4.96
N LEU A 118 12.40 9.53 4.51
CA LEU A 118 12.38 10.09 3.15
C LEU A 118 13.58 11.00 2.87
N SER A 119 13.98 11.83 3.84
CA SER A 119 15.14 12.71 3.69
C SER A 119 16.44 11.94 3.50
N ILE A 120 16.57 10.76 4.10
CA ILE A 120 17.71 9.85 3.92
C ILE A 120 17.64 9.17 2.55
N LEU A 121 16.47 8.63 2.18
CA LEU A 121 16.27 7.91 0.92
C LEU A 121 16.44 8.81 -0.31
N LEU A 122 16.06 10.08 -0.19
CA LEU A 122 16.12 11.08 -1.26
C LEU A 122 17.20 12.15 -1.02
N LYS A 123 18.26 11.80 -0.28
CA LYS A 123 19.34 12.74 0.09
C LYS A 123 20.00 13.42 -1.12
N ASP A 124 20.01 12.75 -2.27
CA ASP A 124 20.62 13.23 -3.51
C ASP A 124 19.57 13.82 -4.48
N ASP A 125 18.28 13.83 -4.11
CA ASP A 125 17.16 14.33 -4.92
C ASP A 125 16.20 15.18 -4.08
N TYR A 126 16.68 16.38 -3.71
CA TYR A 126 15.96 17.32 -2.86
C TYR A 126 14.66 17.85 -3.47
N ASP A 127 14.61 17.99 -4.80
CA ASP A 127 13.41 18.48 -5.49
C ASP A 127 12.28 17.47 -5.37
N ARG A 128 12.57 16.18 -5.59
CA ARG A 128 11.60 15.09 -5.39
C ARG A 128 11.15 14.98 -3.94
N LEU A 129 12.07 15.05 -2.98
CA LEU A 129 11.74 15.08 -1.55
C LEU A 129 10.75 16.20 -1.23
N ARG A 130 11.01 17.41 -1.73
CA ARG A 130 10.16 18.58 -1.49
C ARG A 130 8.76 18.40 -2.08
N VAL A 131 8.64 17.77 -3.25
CA VAL A 131 7.34 17.47 -3.88
C VAL A 131 6.53 16.52 -3.01
N ILE A 132 7.15 15.46 -2.47
CA ILE A 132 6.47 14.48 -1.60
C ILE A 132 6.05 15.15 -0.29
N LEU A 133 6.96 15.84 0.40
CA LEU A 133 6.68 16.45 1.71
C LEU A 133 5.57 17.52 1.62
N LYS A 134 5.49 18.28 0.53
CA LYS A 134 4.41 19.27 0.32
C LYS A 134 3.02 18.65 0.26
N GLN A 135 2.93 17.37 -0.10
CA GLN A 135 1.67 16.64 -0.18
C GLN A 135 1.32 15.95 1.16
N ILE A 136 2.21 15.95 2.15
CA ILE A 136 1.97 15.37 3.46
C ILE A 136 1.48 16.50 4.38
N HIS A 137 0.19 16.48 4.71
CA HIS A 137 -0.41 17.43 5.63
C HIS A 137 -0.57 16.77 7.00
N PRO A 138 -0.12 17.42 8.09
CA PRO A 138 -0.28 16.93 9.45
C PRO A 138 -1.72 17.00 9.95
#